data_AF-A7EHJ2-F1
#
_entry.id   AF-A7EHJ2-F1
#
_cell.length_a   1.000
_cell.length_b   1.000
_cell.length_c   1.000
_cell.angle_alpha   90.00
_cell.angle_beta   90.00
_cell.angle_gamma   90.00
#
_symmetry.space_group_name_H-M   'P 1'
#
loop_
_entity.id
_entity.type
_entity.pdbx_description
1 polymer ?
#
loop_
_entity_poly.entity_id
_entity_poly.type
_entity_poly.pdbx_seq_one_letter_code
_entity_poly.pdbx_strand_id
1 'polypeptide(L)' 'MKIDTKILPRASKEPSLVRLKFKDGKEMNLDAEKLGIRGVSDEVDRHSRILARQEELTGN' A
#
# COMPACT_ATOMS: atom_id res chain seq x y z
N MET A 1 -6.52 12.31 2.19
CA MET A 1 -5.34 11.48 1.86
C MET A 1 -4.09 12.26 2.26
N LYS A 2 -3.29 11.73 3.19
CA LYS A 2 -2.01 12.34 3.59
C LYS A 2 -0.89 11.59 2.88
N ILE A 3 -0.04 12.31 2.14
CA ILE A 3 1.09 11.74 1.40
C ILE A 3 2.36 12.29 2.03
N ASP A 4 3.28 11.39 2.36
CA ASP A 4 4.62 11.71 2.83
C ASP A 4 5.65 11.03 1.91
N THR A 5 6.70 11.75 1.54
CA THR A 5 7.73 11.26 0.64
C THR A 5 9.11 11.47 1.24
N LYS A 6 9.88 10.39 1.36
CA LYS A 6 11.26 10.41 1.82
C LYS A 6 12.17 9.93 0.72
N ILE A 7 13.06 10.80 0.24
CA ILE A 7 14.09 10.45 -0.72
C ILE A 7 15.30 9.95 0.06
N LEU A 8 15.73 8.72 -0.22
CA LEU A 8 16.90 8.13 0.41
C LEU A 8 18.20 8.67 -0.24
N PRO A 9 19.26 8.94 0.54
CA PRO A 9 20.58 9.25 -0.02
C PRO A 9 21.10 8.09 -0.88
N ARG A 10 21.90 8.39 -1.92
CA ARG A 10 22.46 7.37 -2.83
C ARG A 10 23.30 6.29 -2.14
N ALA A 11 23.90 6.60 -0.98
CA ALA A 11 24.69 5.66 -0.20
C ALA A 11 23.85 4.79 0.75
N SER A 12 22.54 5.03 0.83
CA SER A 12 21.64 4.26 1.69
C SER A 12 21.52 2.82 1.20
N LYS A 13 21.53 1.88 2.16
CA LYS A 13 21.22 0.46 1.94
C LYS A 13 19.79 0.11 2.37
N GLU A 14 19.02 1.12 2.79
CA GLU A 14 17.61 0.92 3.16
C GLU A 14 16.79 0.56 1.92
N PRO A 15 15.95 -0.48 1.98
CA PRO A 15 15.11 -0.86 0.85
C PRO A 15 14.03 0.18 0.58
N SER A 16 13.64 0.31 -0.67
CA SER A 16 12.55 1.17 -1.10
C SER A 16 11.20 0.61 -0.65
N LEU A 17 10.51 1.34 0.22
CA LEU A 17 9.23 0.92 0.81
C LEU A 17 8.07 1.81 0.37
N VAL A 18 6.94 1.19 0.08
CA VAL A 18 5.64 1.87 -0.06
C VAL A 18 4.80 1.55 1.16
N ARG A 19 4.43 2.58 1.92
CA ARG A 19 3.58 2.44 3.11
C ARG A 19 2.23 3.07 2.84
N LEU A 20 1.18 2.31 3.09
CA LEU A 20 -0.19 2.78 2.91
C LEU A 20 -1.09 2.32 4.05
N LYS A 21 -2.09 3.14 4.35
CA LYS A 21 -3.10 2.87 5.36
C LYS A 21 -4.48 2.97 4.74
N PHE A 22 -5.26 1.90 4.87
CA PHE A 22 -6.63 1.82 4.36
C PHE A 22 -7.63 2.42 5.37
N LYS A 23 -8.86 2.66 4.91
CA LYS A 23 -9.93 3.26 5.73
C LYS A 23 -10.37 2.37 6.89
N ASP A 24 -10.23 1.05 6.73
CA ASP A 24 -10.45 0.04 7.76
C ASP A 24 -9.37 0.07 8.88
N GLY A 25 -8.37 0.94 8.77
CA GLY A 25 -7.26 1.06 9.70
C GLY A 25 -6.10 0.10 9.41
N LYS A 26 -6.20 -0.76 8.39
CA LYS A 26 -5.13 -1.68 8.02
C LYS A 26 -3.95 -0.93 7.43
N GLU A 27 -2.76 -1.24 7.92
CA GLU A 27 -1.50 -0.73 7.43
C GLU A 27 -0.80 -1.80 6.58
N MET A 28 -0.26 -1.39 5.45
CA MET A 28 0.41 -2.26 4.50
C MET A 28 1.76 -1.64 4.13
N ASN A 29 2.83 -2.40 4.39
CA ASN A 29 4.21 -2.03 4.09
C ASN A 29 4.71 -2.94 2.97
N LEU A 30 4.83 -2.40 1.76
CA LEU A 30 5.21 -3.13 0.56
C LEU A 30 6.66 -2.81 0.19
N ASP A 31 7.44 -3.86 -0.05
CA ASP A 31 8.79 -3.77 -0.59
C ASP A 31 8.71 -3.57 -2.10
N ALA A 32 8.97 -2.35 -2.55
CA ALA A 32 8.86 -1.99 -3.96
C ALA A 32 9.98 -2.59 -4.81
N GLU A 33 11.12 -2.93 -4.22
CA GLU A 33 12.24 -3.56 -4.91
C GLU A 33 11.94 -5.02 -5.23
N LYS A 34 11.30 -5.74 -4.31
CA LYS A 34 10.97 -7.16 -4.51
C LYS A 34 9.71 -7.37 -5.36
N LEU A 35 8.67 -6.56 -5.14
CA LEU A 35 7.38 -6.75 -5.79
C LEU A 35 7.31 -6.12 -7.19
N GLY A 36 8.08 -5.06 -7.42
CA GLY A 36 7.94 -4.21 -8.59
C GLY A 36 6.59 -3.50 -8.66
N ILE A 37 6.41 -2.65 -9.68
CA ILE A 37 5.19 -1.83 -9.80
C ILE A 37 3.92 -2.66 -9.91
N ARG A 38 3.96 -3.77 -10.67
CA ARG A 38 2.81 -4.64 -10.90
C ARG A 38 2.38 -5.34 -9.61
N GLY A 39 3.32 -5.93 -8.87
CA GLY A 39 3.00 -6.62 -7.62
C GLY A 39 2.47 -5.68 -6.54
N VAL A 40 2.99 -4.45 -6.47
CA VAL A 40 2.47 -3.41 -5.57
C VAL A 40 1.02 -3.06 -5.93
N SER A 41 0.73 -2.78 -7.21
CA SER A 41 -0.62 -2.46 -7.66
C SER A 41 -1.60 -3.60 -7.41
N ASP A 42 -1.22 -4.84 -7.74
CA ASP A 42 -2.09 -6.02 -7.58
C ASP A 42 -2.47 -6.25 -6.10
N GLU A 43 -1.52 -6.08 -5.17
CA GLU A 43 -1.75 -6.26 -3.73
C GLU A 43 -2.67 -5.18 -3.14
N VAL A 44 -2.47 -3.93 -3.56
CA VAL A 44 -3.32 -2.80 -3.15
C VAL A 44 -4.74 -2.96 -3.70
N ASP A 45 -4.87 -3.30 -4.98
CA ASP A 45 -6.16 -3.53 -5.63
C ASP A 45 -6.93 -4.68 -4.98
N ARG A 46 -6.23 -5.77 -4.64
CA ARG A 46 -6.83 -6.92 -3.94
C ARG A 46 -7.48 -6.50 -2.63
N HIS A 47 -6.76 -5.77 -1.79
CA HIS A 47 -7.29 -5.32 -0.49
C HIS A 47 -8.42 -4.31 -0.67
N SER A 48 -8.28 -3.38 -1.61
CA SER A 48 -9.32 -2.40 -1.93
C SER A 48 -10.64 -3.06 -2.37
N ARG A 49 -10.58 -4.13 -3.17
CA ARG A 49 -11.78 -4.87 -3.61
C ARG A 49 -12.48 -5.61 -2.47
N ILE A 50 -11.70 -6.19 -1.56
CA ILE A 50 -12.26 -6.85 -0.37
C ILE A 50 -12.97 -5.82 0.51
N LEU A 51 -12.33 -4.67 0.73
CA LEU A 51 -12.91 -3.58 1.50
C LEU A 51 -14.20 -3.05 0.88
N ALA A 52 -14.20 -2.78 -0.43
CA ALA A 52 -15.39 -2.32 -1.14
C ALA A 52 -16.56 -3.32 -1.02
N ARG A 53 -16.29 -4.62 -1.18
CA ARG A 53 -17.32 -5.65 -0.97
C ARG A 53 -17.83 -5.71 0.47
N GLN A 54 -16.95 -5.51 1.45
CA GLN A 54 -17.35 -5.48 2.85
C GLN A 54 -18.24 -4.25 3.14
N GLU A 55 -17.89 -3.08 2.61
CA GLU A 55 -18.71 -1.87 2.69
C GLU A 55 -20.10 -2.11 2.04
N GLU A 56 -20.14 -2.69 0.84
CA GLU A 56 -21.40 -3.05 0.15
C GLU A 56 -22.26 -4.03 0.95
N LEU A 57 -21.67 -5.07 1.54
CA LEU A 57 -22.39 -6.07 2.33
C LEU A 57 -22.87 -5.54 3.69
N THR A 58 -22.20 -4.53 4.24
CA THR A 58 -22.56 -3.90 5.51
C THR A 58 -23.55 -2.74 5.35
N GLY A 59 -23.91 -2.39 4.11
CA GLY A 59 -25.08 -1.57 3.80
C GLY A 59 -24.92 -0.08 4.10
N ASN A 60 -23.70 0.45 4.03
CA ASN A 60 -23.44 1.90 4.01
C ASN A 60 -23.30 2.42 2.58
#